data_AF-A0A251T5X3-F1
#
_entry.id   AF-A0A251T5X3-F1
#
_cell.length_a   1.000
_cell.length_b   1.000
_cell.length_c   1.000
_cell.angle_alpha   90.00
_cell.angle_beta   90.00
_cell.angle_gamma   90.00
#
_symmetry.space_group_name_H-M   'P 1'
#
loop_
_entity.id
_entity.type
_entity.pdbx_description
1 polymer ?
#
loop_
_entity_poly.entity_id
_entity_poly.type
_entity_poly.pdbx_seq_one_letter_code
_entity_poly.pdbx_strand_id
1 'polypeptide(L)'
;MGYIGNKGSISVSMSIYQTNFCFICTHLTSGERDIDIVKRNADVDEIYKRTRFNSLSNAAVPRSIKDHEKVQDLDILIIWLGDLNYRFNLSYEETRDLISKSAWSKLLESDQLRPGVAFDGSTEGALNFPPTYKYEPNSDKYYGEDPRVERRTPAWCDLYFHMGRGCSN
;
A
#
# COMPACT_ATOMS: atom_id res chain seq x y z
N MET A 1 -0.03 7.49 -23.01
CA MET A 1 1.42 7.35 -22.76
C MET A 1 1.63 6.07 -21.97
N GLY A 2 2.48 5.16 -22.46
CA GLY A 2 2.67 3.83 -21.89
C GLY A 2 3.54 3.86 -20.64
N TYR A 3 3.07 3.22 -19.58
CA TYR A 3 3.84 2.92 -18.37
C TYR A 3 4.63 1.64 -18.64
N ILE A 4 5.79 1.74 -19.29
CA ILE A 4 6.76 0.64 -19.36
C ILE A 4 7.72 0.85 -18.18
N GLY A 5 7.58 0.03 -17.15
CA GLY A 5 8.38 0.10 -15.92
C GLY A 5 8.08 -1.05 -14.98
N ASN A 6 8.88 -1.20 -13.92
CA ASN A 6 8.72 -2.25 -12.92
C ASN A 6 7.71 -1.90 -11.79
N LYS A 7 6.79 -0.97 -12.06
CA LYS A 7 5.80 -0.43 -11.13
C LYS A 7 4.39 -0.66 -11.67
N GLY A 8 3.45 -0.96 -10.79
CA GLY A 8 2.07 -1.24 -11.17
C GLY A 8 1.36 -2.12 -10.16
N SER A 9 0.35 -2.85 -10.63
CA SER A 9 -0.42 -3.78 -9.81
C SER A 9 -0.75 -5.07 -10.54
N ILE A 10 -0.98 -6.12 -9.76
CA ILE A 10 -1.66 -7.35 -10.17
C ILE A 10 -2.87 -7.50 -9.28
N SER A 11 -4.03 -7.77 -9.89
CA SER A 11 -5.28 -7.92 -9.16
C SER A 11 -5.97 -9.23 -9.50
N VAL A 12 -6.54 -9.87 -8.49
CA VAL A 12 -7.30 -11.13 -8.61
C VAL A 12 -8.65 -10.96 -7.91
N SER A 13 -9.73 -11.28 -8.61
CA SER A 13 -11.08 -11.34 -8.04
C SER A 13 -11.61 -12.77 -8.13
N MET A 14 -12.16 -13.26 -7.02
CA MET A 14 -12.68 -14.63 -6.91
C MET A 14 -13.81 -14.71 -5.89
N SER A 15 -14.58 -15.79 -5.90
CA SER A 15 -15.55 -16.11 -4.86
C SER A 15 -15.11 -17.36 -4.07
N ILE A 16 -15.34 -17.33 -2.76
CA ILE A 16 -15.25 -18.48 -1.87
C ILE A 16 -16.62 -18.61 -1.22
N TYR A 17 -17.35 -19.68 -1.56
CA TYR A 17 -18.77 -19.82 -1.21
C TYR A 17 -19.59 -18.59 -1.64
N GLN A 18 -20.23 -17.90 -0.70
CA GLN A 18 -21.03 -16.70 -0.94
C GLN A 18 -20.24 -15.40 -0.83
N THR A 19 -18.98 -15.45 -0.41
CA THR A 19 -18.14 -14.27 -0.20
C THR A 19 -17.23 -14.04 -1.40
N ASN A 20 -17.23 -12.82 -1.91
CA ASN A 20 -16.32 -12.36 -2.95
C ASN A 20 -15.05 -11.77 -2.31
N PHE A 21 -13.92 -12.03 -2.93
CA PHE A 21 -12.63 -11.49 -2.54
C PHE A 21 -12.00 -10.77 -3.73
N CYS A 22 -11.36 -9.65 -3.45
CA CYS A 22 -10.54 -8.93 -4.41
C CYS A 22 -9.18 -8.66 -3.79
N PHE A 23 -8.13 -9.26 -4.32
CA PHE A 23 -6.76 -9.03 -3.91
C PHE A 23 -6.09 -8.10 -4.91
N ILE A 24 -5.46 -7.04 -4.42
CA ILE A 24 -4.72 -6.07 -5.22
C ILE A 24 -3.31 -6.00 -4.64
N CYS A 25 -2.33 -6.50 -5.37
CA CYS A 25 -0.92 -6.43 -5.01
C CYS A 25 -0.22 -5.35 -5.82
N THR A 26 0.42 -4.40 -5.17
CA THR A 26 1.01 -3.21 -5.82
C THR A 26 2.49 -3.03 -5.53
N HIS A 27 3.17 -2.41 -6.48
CA HIS A 27 4.51 -1.86 -6.32
C HIS A 27 4.46 -0.44 -6.89
N LEU A 28 4.33 0.56 -6.02
CA LEU A 28 4.12 1.96 -6.40
C LEU A 28 5.44 2.71 -6.58
N THR A 29 5.38 3.90 -7.17
CA THR A 29 6.54 4.76 -7.43
C THR A 29 7.43 4.94 -6.19
N SER A 30 8.70 4.57 -6.32
CA SER A 30 9.74 4.77 -5.30
C SER A 30 10.31 6.19 -5.32
N GLY A 31 10.88 6.64 -4.21
CA GLY A 31 11.58 7.93 -4.10
C GLY A 31 11.12 8.74 -2.90
N GLU A 32 11.99 9.61 -2.41
CA GLU A 32 11.83 10.38 -1.17
C GLU A 32 11.45 11.84 -1.40
N ARG A 33 11.38 12.30 -2.66
CA ARG A 33 11.03 13.71 -2.95
C ARG A 33 9.52 13.90 -2.85
N ASP A 34 9.10 15.13 -2.57
CA ASP A 34 7.66 15.49 -2.49
C ASP A 34 6.88 15.11 -3.76
N ILE A 35 7.51 15.26 -4.94
CA ILE A 35 6.89 14.88 -6.21
C ILE A 35 6.59 13.37 -6.31
N ASP A 36 7.35 12.54 -5.60
CA ASP A 36 7.18 11.08 -5.64
C ASP A 36 5.95 10.66 -4.81
N ILE A 37 5.53 11.44 -3.81
CA ILE A 37 4.24 11.26 -3.10
C ILE A 37 3.07 11.44 -4.07
N VAL A 38 3.11 12.51 -4.86
CA VAL A 38 2.07 12.81 -5.86
C VAL A 38 1.98 11.70 -6.90
N LYS A 39 3.13 11.15 -7.33
CA LYS A 39 3.18 10.00 -8.25
C LYS A 39 2.58 8.74 -7.65
N ARG A 40 2.88 8.40 -6.38
CA ARG A 40 2.27 7.25 -5.70
C ARG A 40 0.75 7.36 -5.64
N ASN A 41 0.24 8.54 -5.28
CA ASN A 41 -1.21 8.79 -5.28
C ASN A 41 -1.80 8.65 -6.69
N ALA A 42 -1.12 9.16 -7.71
CA ALA A 42 -1.54 9.00 -9.10
C ALA A 42 -1.49 7.53 -9.59
N ASP A 43 -0.51 6.74 -9.13
CA ASP A 43 -0.44 5.30 -9.41
C ASP A 43 -1.66 4.58 -8.84
N VAL A 44 -2.04 4.88 -7.60
CA VAL A 44 -3.25 4.32 -6.95
C VAL A 44 -4.50 4.69 -7.74
N ASP A 45 -4.65 5.97 -8.13
CA ASP A 45 -5.76 6.42 -8.96
C ASP A 45 -5.84 5.68 -10.30
N GLU A 46 -4.71 5.45 -10.96
CA GLU A 46 -4.66 4.71 -12.22
C GLU A 46 -5.01 3.23 -12.03
N ILE A 47 -4.58 2.61 -10.93
CA ILE A 47 -4.96 1.22 -10.59
C ILE A 47 -6.47 1.11 -10.44
N TYR A 48 -7.10 2.02 -9.68
CA TYR A 48 -8.55 2.10 -9.57
C TYR A 48 -9.24 2.29 -10.92
N LYS A 49 -8.72 3.19 -11.77
CA LYS A 49 -9.32 3.51 -13.06
C LYS A 49 -9.18 2.39 -14.07
N ARG A 50 -8.08 1.64 -14.09
CA ARG A 50 -7.74 0.68 -15.15
C ARG A 50 -8.02 -0.78 -14.83
N THR A 51 -8.00 -1.16 -13.56
CA THR A 51 -8.25 -2.56 -13.19
C THR A 51 -9.66 -2.98 -13.58
N ARG A 52 -9.77 -4.07 -14.33
CA ARG A 52 -11.04 -4.65 -14.79
C ARG A 52 -11.01 -6.15 -14.57
N PHE A 53 -12.09 -6.67 -13.99
CA PHE A 53 -12.33 -8.09 -13.79
C PHE A 53 -13.38 -8.53 -14.80
N ASN A 54 -12.99 -9.40 -15.72
CA ASN A 54 -13.91 -9.97 -16.69
C ASN A 54 -14.83 -10.96 -15.99
N SER A 55 -16.11 -10.92 -16.31
CA SER A 55 -17.05 -11.96 -15.90
C SER A 55 -16.82 -13.22 -16.72
N LEU A 56 -17.04 -14.39 -16.11
CA LEU A 56 -17.08 -15.68 -16.81
C LEU A 56 -18.26 -15.77 -17.79
N SER A 57 -19.28 -14.91 -17.64
CA SER A 57 -20.35 -14.76 -18.61
C SER A 57 -20.00 -13.70 -19.67
N ASN A 58 -19.97 -14.11 -20.94
CA ASN A 58 -19.69 -13.24 -22.09
C ASN A 58 -20.67 -12.05 -22.27
N ALA A 59 -21.73 -11.99 -21.47
CA ALA A 59 -22.76 -10.96 -21.52
C ALA A 59 -22.63 -9.90 -20.40
N ALA A 60 -21.73 -10.09 -19.43
CA ALA A 60 -21.60 -9.17 -18.30
C ALA A 60 -20.47 -8.17 -18.52
N VAL A 61 -20.74 -6.90 -18.18
CA VAL A 61 -19.79 -5.79 -18.24
C VAL A 61 -18.63 -6.06 -17.28
N PRO A 62 -17.36 -5.88 -17.69
CA PRO A 62 -16.21 -6.01 -16.79
C PRO A 62 -16.36 -5.10 -15.57
N ARG A 63 -16.18 -5.67 -14.37
CA ARG A 63 -16.29 -4.92 -13.11
C ARG A 63 -14.98 -4.23 -12.77
N SER A 64 -15.04 -2.97 -12.35
CA SER A 64 -13.90 -2.24 -11.78
C SER A 64 -13.81 -2.45 -10.27
N ILE A 65 -12.68 -2.07 -9.67
CA ILE A 65 -12.52 -2.07 -8.20
C ILE A 65 -13.61 -1.19 -7.56
N LYS A 66 -13.94 -0.03 -8.14
CA LYS A 66 -14.98 0.86 -7.61
C LYS A 66 -16.40 0.29 -7.75
N ASP A 67 -16.63 -0.58 -8.73
CA ASP A 67 -17.91 -1.29 -8.82
C ASP A 67 -18.06 -2.29 -7.67
N HIS A 68 -16.95 -2.86 -7.19
CA HIS A 68 -16.94 -3.67 -5.97
C HIS A 68 -17.17 -2.84 -4.70
N GLU A 69 -16.72 -1.58 -4.64
CA GLU A 69 -16.96 -0.67 -3.49
C GLU A 69 -18.37 -0.08 -3.45
N LYS A 70 -18.95 0.25 -4.62
CA LYS A 70 -20.28 0.87 -4.75
C LYS A 70 -21.43 -0.11 -4.55
N VAL A 71 -21.18 -1.38 -4.83
CA VAL A 71 -22.10 -2.45 -4.49
C VAL A 71 -22.09 -2.53 -2.96
N GLN A 72 -22.98 -1.76 -2.34
CA GLN A 72 -23.30 -1.85 -0.92
C GLN A 72 -23.89 -3.22 -0.53
N ASP A 73 -23.89 -4.20 -1.43
CA ASP A 73 -24.16 -5.60 -1.17
C ASP A 73 -22.93 -6.22 -0.50
N LEU A 74 -22.84 -5.98 0.81
CA LEU A 74 -22.44 -6.82 1.96
C LEU A 74 -21.53 -8.07 1.82
N ASP A 75 -21.07 -8.50 0.65
CA ASP A 75 -20.42 -9.80 0.44
C ASP A 75 -19.07 -9.70 -0.28
N ILE A 76 -18.40 -8.54 -0.29
CA ILE A 76 -17.04 -8.42 -0.85
C ILE A 76 -16.02 -7.88 0.16
N LEU A 77 -14.89 -8.59 0.25
CA LEU A 77 -13.70 -8.17 0.97
C LEU A 77 -12.61 -7.80 -0.05
N ILE A 78 -12.25 -6.52 -0.09
CA ILE A 78 -11.12 -6.03 -0.87
C ILE A 78 -9.90 -6.00 0.05
N ILE A 79 -8.80 -6.60 -0.39
CA ILE A 79 -7.52 -6.63 0.31
C ILE A 79 -6.49 -6.00 -0.64
N TRP A 80 -5.96 -4.85 -0.23
CA TRP A 80 -4.90 -4.15 -0.94
C TRP A 80 -3.59 -4.33 -0.19
N LEU A 81 -2.52 -4.74 -0.86
CA LEU A 81 -1.23 -4.99 -0.24
C LEU A 81 -0.06 -4.72 -1.18
N GLY A 82 1.15 -4.64 -0.62
CA GLY A 82 2.40 -4.67 -1.36
C GLY A 82 3.35 -3.55 -0.95
N ASP A 83 4.32 -3.25 -1.82
CA ASP A 83 5.27 -2.17 -1.64
C ASP A 83 4.66 -0.85 -2.12
N LEU A 84 4.05 -0.13 -1.18
CA LEU A 84 3.43 1.17 -1.42
C LEU A 84 4.44 2.30 -1.51
N ASN A 85 5.69 2.08 -1.07
CA ASN A 85 6.80 3.02 -1.16
C ASN A 85 6.58 4.40 -0.49
N TYR A 86 5.53 4.59 0.31
CA TYR A 86 5.40 5.78 1.15
C TYR A 86 6.52 5.82 2.21
N ARG A 87 6.95 7.02 2.56
CA ARG A 87 8.10 7.28 3.44
C ARG A 87 7.67 8.16 4.62
N PHE A 88 8.54 8.30 5.60
CA PHE A 88 8.35 9.31 6.64
C PHE A 88 8.80 10.69 6.17
N ASN A 89 8.10 11.73 6.61
CA ASN A 89 8.52 13.13 6.46
C ASN A 89 9.48 13.52 7.58
N LEU A 90 10.54 12.73 7.79
CA LEU A 90 11.55 12.90 8.84
C LEU A 90 12.95 12.73 8.27
N SER A 91 13.95 13.31 8.93
CA SER A 91 15.35 12.99 8.64
C SER A 91 15.70 11.54 9.03
N TYR A 92 16.83 11.06 8.53
CA TYR A 92 17.37 9.75 8.89
C TYR A 92 17.62 9.65 10.41
N GLU A 93 18.21 10.69 10.99
CA GLU A 93 18.54 10.76 12.42
C GLU A 93 17.30 10.72 13.31
N GLU A 94 16.30 11.55 13.00
CA GLU A 94 15.03 11.58 13.75
C GLU A 94 14.30 10.24 13.66
N THR A 95 14.27 9.64 12.46
CA THR A 95 13.65 8.34 12.23
C THR A 95 14.33 7.27 13.08
N ARG A 96 15.67 7.21 13.09
CA ARG A 96 16.44 6.24 13.90
C ARG A 96 16.23 6.45 15.39
N ASP A 97 16.17 7.69 15.86
CA ASP A 97 15.90 8.01 17.26
C ASP A 97 14.51 7.49 17.70
N LEU A 98 13.47 7.75 16.91
CA LEU A 98 12.13 7.23 17.19
C LEU A 98 12.06 5.70 17.17
N ILE A 99 12.75 5.05 16.22
CA ILE A 99 12.85 3.58 16.17
C ILE A 99 13.53 3.04 17.42
N SER A 100 14.63 3.65 17.87
CA SER A 100 15.36 3.22 19.06
C SER A 100 14.52 3.26 20.34
N LYS A 101 13.52 4.15 20.38
CA LYS A 101 12.58 4.33 21.48
C LYS A 101 11.28 3.54 21.29
N SER A 102 11.16 2.80 20.19
CA SER A 102 9.92 2.13 19.79
C SER A 102 8.70 3.08 19.75
N ALA A 103 8.93 4.33 19.36
CA ALA A 103 7.93 5.39 19.35
C ALA A 103 7.04 5.34 18.10
N TRP A 104 6.37 4.20 17.88
CA TRP A 104 5.63 3.88 16.64
C TRP A 104 4.53 4.89 16.32
N SER A 105 3.80 5.37 17.31
CA SER A 105 2.75 6.39 17.10
C SER A 105 3.32 7.69 16.50
N LYS A 106 4.51 8.12 16.92
CA LYS A 106 5.16 9.32 16.37
C LYS A 106 5.68 9.11 14.95
N LEU A 107 6.16 7.91 14.62
CA LEU A 107 6.52 7.57 13.24
C LEU A 107 5.28 7.62 12.35
N LEU A 108 4.15 7.06 12.81
CA LEU A 108 2.90 7.04 12.08
C LEU A 108 2.36 8.45 11.78
N GLU A 109 2.51 9.39 12.72
CA GLU A 109 2.17 10.81 12.50
C GLU A 109 2.97 11.45 11.35
N SER A 110 4.16 10.93 11.06
CA SER A 110 5.04 11.44 10.01
C SER A 110 4.92 10.68 8.69
N ASP A 111 4.12 9.61 8.64
CA ASP A 111 3.95 8.78 7.44
C ASP A 111 3.26 9.56 6.32
N GLN A 112 3.81 9.47 5.11
CA GLN A 112 3.26 10.13 3.92
C GLN A 112 1.92 9.52 3.49
N LEU A 113 1.67 8.25 3.83
CA LEU A 113 0.41 7.60 3.59
C LEU A 113 -0.63 8.10 4.61
N ARG A 114 -1.31 9.18 4.25
CA ARG A 114 -2.39 9.73 5.08
C ARG A 114 -3.70 8.98 4.82
N PRO A 115 -4.43 8.56 5.87
CA PRO A 115 -5.79 8.06 5.74
C PRO A 115 -6.67 9.04 4.93
N GLY A 116 -7.46 8.51 4.00
CA GLY A 116 -8.44 9.28 3.22
C GLY A 116 -7.93 9.94 1.92
N VAL A 117 -6.63 9.85 1.58
CA VAL A 117 -6.12 10.41 0.30
C VAL A 117 -6.07 9.35 -0.80
N ALA A 118 -5.39 8.22 -0.55
CA ALA A 118 -5.22 7.15 -1.54
C ALA A 118 -6.18 5.97 -1.33
N PHE A 119 -6.57 5.70 -0.07
CA PHE A 119 -7.36 4.53 0.32
C PHE A 119 -8.51 4.94 1.26
N ASP A 120 -9.42 5.77 0.77
CA ASP A 120 -10.58 6.22 1.55
C ASP A 120 -11.49 5.05 1.95
N GLY A 121 -12.00 5.06 3.18
CA GLY A 121 -12.82 3.97 3.73
C GLY A 121 -12.08 2.65 4.03
N SER A 122 -10.76 2.60 3.84
CA SER A 122 -9.95 1.43 4.19
C SER A 122 -9.64 1.36 5.68
N THR A 123 -9.46 0.13 6.17
CA THR A 123 -8.99 -0.16 7.52
C THR A 123 -7.61 -0.80 7.45
N GLU A 124 -6.69 -0.28 8.26
CA GLU A 124 -5.36 -0.83 8.48
C GLU A 124 -5.25 -1.43 9.88
N GLY A 125 -4.43 -2.46 10.05
CA GLY A 125 -4.03 -2.94 11.37
C GLY A 125 -3.10 -1.95 12.09
N ALA A 126 -2.97 -2.09 13.42
CA ALA A 126 -2.05 -1.24 14.17
C ALA A 126 -0.57 -1.54 13.80
N LEU A 127 0.17 -0.51 13.37
CA LEU A 127 1.60 -0.59 13.08
C LEU A 127 2.43 -0.53 14.36
N ASN A 128 2.54 -1.67 15.05
CA ASN A 128 3.28 -1.81 16.31
C ASN A 128 4.65 -2.49 16.12
N PHE A 129 5.27 -2.33 14.96
CA PHE A 129 6.50 -3.01 14.56
C PHE A 129 7.46 -2.05 13.84
N PRO A 130 8.78 -2.34 13.82
CA PRO A 130 9.75 -1.44 13.20
C PRO A 130 9.55 -1.30 11.67
N PRO A 131 9.95 -0.18 11.06
CA PRO A 131 9.92 0.01 9.60
C PRO A 131 10.54 -1.15 8.80
N THR A 132 9.93 -1.51 7.67
CA THR A 132 10.33 -2.70 6.87
C THR A 132 11.40 -2.40 5.82
N TYR A 133 11.60 -1.12 5.51
CA TYR A 133 12.61 -0.64 4.57
C TYR A 133 13.62 0.27 5.31
N LYS A 134 14.92 0.31 4.99
CA LYS A 134 15.71 -0.62 4.16
C LYS A 134 16.78 -1.29 5.03
N TYR A 135 16.70 -2.60 5.15
CA TYR A 135 17.69 -3.40 5.87
C TYR A 135 18.89 -3.75 5.00
N GLU A 136 20.06 -3.84 5.63
CA GLU A 136 21.25 -4.45 5.05
C GLU A 136 20.99 -5.96 4.78
N PRO A 137 21.50 -6.53 3.68
CA PRO A 137 21.30 -7.94 3.39
C PRO A 137 21.83 -8.83 4.53
N ASN A 138 21.02 -9.82 4.92
CA ASN A 138 21.35 -10.79 5.99
C ASN A 138 21.61 -10.14 7.37
N SER A 139 20.90 -9.04 7.67
CA SER A 139 21.08 -8.27 8.89
C SER A 139 19.78 -7.57 9.28
N ASP A 140 19.60 -7.31 10.58
CA ASP A 140 18.52 -6.48 11.12
C ASP A 140 18.94 -4.99 11.25
N LYS A 141 20.06 -4.61 10.64
CA LYS A 141 20.53 -3.23 10.59
C LYS A 141 19.95 -2.50 9.40
N TYR A 142 19.56 -1.24 9.62
CA TYR A 142 19.18 -0.36 8.52
C TYR A 142 20.41 0.18 7.77
N TYR A 143 20.24 0.42 6.48
CA TYR A 143 21.23 1.11 5.66
C TYR A 143 21.51 2.53 6.20
N GLY A 144 22.79 2.89 6.32
CA GLY A 144 23.22 4.26 6.61
C GLY A 144 24.23 4.42 7.73
N GLU A 145 24.64 3.33 8.39
CA GLU A 145 25.75 3.31 9.34
C GLU A 145 27.13 3.36 8.64
N ASP A 146 27.27 2.75 7.46
CA ASP A 146 28.48 2.89 6.64
C ASP A 146 28.48 4.23 5.89
N PRO A 147 29.43 5.15 6.18
CA PRO A 147 29.49 6.46 5.52
C PRO A 147 29.81 6.38 4.02
N ARG A 148 30.23 5.23 3.51
CA ARG A 148 30.50 5.00 2.08
C ARG A 148 29.23 4.67 1.29
N VAL A 149 28.13 4.37 1.97
CA VAL A 149 26.87 3.95 1.36
C VAL A 149 25.84 5.07 1.52
N GLU A 150 25.10 5.35 0.46
CA GLU A 150 24.02 6.34 0.51
C GLU A 150 22.98 5.92 1.57
N ARG A 151 22.71 6.83 2.50
CA ARG A 151 21.70 6.63 3.55
C ARG A 151 20.33 6.43 2.94
N ARG A 152 19.55 5.54 3.54
CA ARG A 152 18.15 5.32 3.21
C ARG A 152 17.35 5.44 4.49
N THR A 153 16.52 6.47 4.57
CA THR A 153 15.65 6.66 5.74
C THR A 153 14.72 5.47 5.86
N PRO A 154 14.62 4.85 7.06
CA PRO A 154 13.70 3.76 7.26
C PRO A 154 12.24 4.15 6.97
N ALA A 155 11.41 3.23 6.50
CA ALA A 155 10.00 3.48 6.19
C ALA A 155 9.14 2.21 6.24
N TRP A 156 7.84 2.37 6.49
CA TRP A 156 6.84 1.30 6.29
C TRP A 156 6.38 1.29 4.83
N CYS A 157 7.22 0.71 3.97
CA CYS A 157 6.89 0.56 2.56
C CYS A 157 5.90 -0.58 2.31
N ASP A 158 5.98 -1.64 3.10
CA ASP A 158 5.23 -2.88 2.91
C ASP A 158 4.01 -2.91 3.83
N LEU A 159 2.84 -2.59 3.28
CA LEU A 159 1.60 -2.43 4.05
C LEU A 159 0.46 -3.21 3.41
N TYR A 160 -0.60 -3.44 4.19
CA TYR A 160 -1.87 -3.98 3.69
C TYR A 160 -3.06 -3.29 4.34
N PHE A 161 -4.14 -3.15 3.57
CA PHE A 161 -5.39 -2.52 3.95
C PHE A 161 -6.54 -3.40 3.49
N HIS A 162 -7.68 -3.30 4.16
CA HIS A 162 -8.89 -3.93 3.70
C HIS A 162 -10.10 -2.99 3.68
N MET A 163 -11.03 -3.27 2.78
CA MET A 163 -12.28 -2.54 2.60
C MET A 163 -13.43 -3.53 2.41
N GLY A 164 -14.62 -3.13 2.85
CA GLY A 164 -15.83 -3.96 2.79
C GLY A 164 -16.07 -4.77 4.06
N ARG A 165 -17.27 -5.33 4.17
CA ARG A 165 -17.67 -6.22 5.26
C ARG A 165 -17.60 -7.64 4.71
N GLY A 166 -16.49 -8.35 4.91
CA GLY A 166 -16.54 -9.81 4.81
C GLY A 166 -17.64 -10.31 5.75
N CYS A 167 -18.48 -11.26 5.30
CA CYS A 167 -19.72 -11.66 5.95
C CYS A 167 -19.61 -11.64 7.49
N SER A 168 -20.30 -10.70 8.14
CA SER A 168 -20.53 -10.75 9.58
C SER A 168 -21.56 -11.85 9.83
N ASN A 169 -21.12 -12.94 10.47
CA ASN A 169 -22.00 -13.99 10.99
C ASN A 169 -23.08 -13.43 11.92
#